data_AF-A0AAF1K5A4-F1
#
_entry.id   AF-A0AAF1K5A4-F1
#
_cell.length_a   1.000
_cell.length_b   1.000
_cell.length_c   1.000
_cell.angle_alpha   90.00
_cell.angle_beta   90.00
_cell.angle_gamma   90.00
#
_symmetry.space_group_name_H-M   'P 1'
#
loop_
_entity.id
_entity.type
_entity.pdbx_description
1 polymer ?
#
loop_
_entity_poly.entity_id
_entity_poly.type
_entity_poly.pdbx_seq_one_letter_code
_entity_poly.pdbx_strand_id
1 'polypeptide(L)'
;MQDLDGFDPNLYGYWPNAPAYRGSECGWSAEQCGRQAEACLLEIKSGSAEDVLRTLLNEMTVEMRAEFDYFKGLRSAAEKSGQAFAEGACDEAAAKLARADVKLSVDAMSLIVRTLEKIDGLQRQMARDRETEIERHADGPGYVENKRRLLAIIEQRAEDRARAIVAERDLQRANPGLDPAATATGPPQGDPPAVEADAVF
;
A
#
# COMPACT_ATOMS: atom_id res chain seq x y z
N MET A 1 -10.40 -28.84 -26.94
CA MET A 1 -8.98 -28.57 -26.65
C MET A 1 -8.44 -27.76 -27.82
N GLN A 2 -8.52 -26.43 -27.72
CA GLN A 2 -7.77 -25.48 -28.55
C GLN A 2 -7.43 -24.30 -27.62
N ASP A 3 -6.25 -24.43 -27.04
CA ASP A 3 -5.23 -23.42 -26.78
C ASP A 3 -5.69 -22.05 -26.28
N LEU A 4 -5.57 -21.91 -24.96
CA LEU A 4 -5.33 -20.65 -24.27
C LEU A 4 -3.91 -20.09 -24.54
N ASP A 5 -3.21 -20.58 -25.58
CA ASP A 5 -1.78 -20.31 -25.85
C ASP A 5 -1.50 -18.88 -26.36
N GLY A 6 -2.51 -18.00 -26.41
CA GLY A 6 -2.37 -16.59 -26.77
C GLY A 6 -2.77 -15.61 -25.67
N PHE A 7 -3.18 -16.07 -24.49
CA PHE A 7 -3.64 -15.19 -23.42
C PHE A 7 -2.45 -14.66 -22.59
N ASP A 8 -2.02 -13.43 -22.87
CA ASP A 8 -1.01 -12.68 -22.10
C ASP A 8 -1.70 -11.68 -21.15
N PRO A 9 -1.77 -11.94 -19.83
CA PRO A 9 -2.40 -11.06 -18.85
C PRO A 9 -1.70 -9.69 -18.70
N ASN A 10 -0.45 -9.54 -19.13
CA ASN A 10 0.28 -8.27 -19.13
C ASN A 10 -0.04 -7.38 -20.35
N LEU A 11 -0.83 -7.86 -21.31
CA LEU A 11 -1.46 -7.01 -22.32
C LEU A 11 -2.68 -6.24 -21.78
N TYR A 12 -3.14 -6.60 -20.57
CA TYR A 12 -4.30 -6.02 -19.90
C TYR A 12 -3.88 -5.29 -18.61
N GLY A 13 -2.95 -4.35 -18.75
CA GLY A 13 -2.62 -3.37 -17.72
C GLY A 13 -3.42 -2.08 -17.90
N TYR A 14 -4.07 -1.62 -16.82
CA TYR A 14 -4.95 -0.45 -16.69
C TYR A 14 -6.12 -0.39 -17.67
N TRP A 15 -7.34 -0.48 -17.13
CA TRP A 15 -8.55 -0.21 -17.89
C TRP A 15 -8.53 1.25 -18.35
N PRO A 16 -8.48 1.54 -19.65
CA PRO A 16 -8.45 2.92 -20.11
C PRO A 16 -9.81 3.58 -19.83
N ASN A 17 -9.80 4.88 -19.46
CA ASN A 17 -11.02 5.66 -19.19
C ASN A 17 -11.99 5.74 -20.39
N ALA A 18 -11.53 5.37 -21.59
CA ALA A 18 -12.38 5.10 -22.75
C ALA A 18 -11.87 3.84 -23.48
N PRO A 19 -12.74 3.01 -24.08
CA PRO A 19 -12.33 1.77 -24.71
C PRO A 19 -11.42 2.02 -25.91
N ALA A 20 -10.28 1.32 -25.95
CA ALA A 20 -9.29 1.42 -27.03
C ALA A 20 -9.53 0.44 -28.20
N TYR A 21 -10.64 -0.31 -28.21
CA TYR A 21 -10.96 -1.23 -29.30
C TYR A 21 -11.43 -0.45 -30.53
N ARG A 22 -10.59 -0.40 -31.58
CA ARG A 22 -10.97 0.15 -32.87
C ARG A 22 -12.10 -0.71 -33.45
N GLY A 23 -13.34 -0.19 -33.39
CA GLY A 23 -14.53 -0.82 -33.96
C GLY A 23 -15.56 -1.36 -32.97
N SER A 24 -15.37 -1.21 -31.66
CA SER A 24 -16.43 -1.49 -30.67
C SER A 24 -16.82 -0.20 -29.97
N GLU A 25 -17.87 0.45 -30.49
CA GLU A 25 -18.53 1.55 -29.81
C GLU A 25 -19.18 0.98 -28.54
N CYS A 26 -18.56 1.18 -27.38
CA CYS A 26 -19.08 0.67 -26.11
C CYS A 26 -20.43 1.27 -25.68
N GLY A 27 -21.09 2.07 -26.54
CA GLY A 27 -22.37 2.74 -26.28
C GLY A 27 -22.32 3.79 -25.16
N TRP A 28 -21.23 3.88 -24.40
CA TRP A 28 -21.04 4.77 -23.27
C TRP A 28 -20.05 5.87 -23.62
N SER A 29 -20.32 7.09 -23.18
CA SER A 29 -19.38 8.20 -23.32
C SER A 29 -18.19 8.00 -22.36
N ALA A 30 -17.05 8.63 -22.69
CA ALA A 30 -15.87 8.59 -21.82
C ALA A 30 -16.17 9.07 -20.39
N GLU A 31 -17.09 10.02 -20.22
CA GLU A 31 -17.56 10.48 -18.90
C GLU A 31 -18.38 9.42 -18.15
N GLN A 32 -19.16 8.60 -18.87
CA GLN A 32 -19.91 7.50 -18.26
C GLN A 32 -18.99 6.37 -17.83
N CYS A 33 -17.96 6.05 -18.62
CA CYS A 33 -16.92 5.10 -18.22
C CYS A 33 -16.14 5.60 -17.00
N GLY A 34 -15.75 6.89 -16.97
CA GLY A 34 -15.06 7.49 -15.83
C GLY A 34 -15.87 7.42 -14.53
N ARG A 35 -17.16 7.77 -14.57
CA ARG A 35 -18.04 7.69 -13.40
C ARG A 35 -18.22 6.27 -12.86
N GLN A 36 -18.27 5.26 -13.73
CA GLN A 36 -18.40 3.88 -13.31
C GLN A 36 -17.11 3.36 -12.66
N ALA A 37 -15.94 3.77 -13.17
CA ALA A 37 -14.65 3.47 -12.56
C ALA A 37 -14.51 4.13 -11.18
N GLU A 38 -14.91 5.41 -11.07
CA GLU A 38 -14.94 6.13 -9.79
C GLU A 38 -15.91 5.49 -8.77
N ALA A 39 -17.09 5.04 -9.21
CA ALA A 39 -18.06 4.36 -8.35
C ALA A 39 -17.52 3.06 -7.77
N CYS A 40 -16.69 2.31 -8.52
CA CYS A 40 -16.01 1.12 -8.02
C CYS A 40 -14.83 1.43 -7.08
N LEU A 41 -14.22 2.61 -7.21
CA LEU A 41 -13.09 3.08 -6.39
C LEU A 41 -13.50 3.59 -5.00
N LEU A 42 -14.74 4.09 -4.85
CA LEU A 42 -15.23 4.71 -3.62
C LEU A 42 -15.48 3.75 -2.44
N GLU A 43 -15.48 2.42 -2.66
CA GLU A 43 -15.62 1.45 -1.56
C GLU A 43 -14.31 1.10 -0.85
N ILE A 44 -13.16 1.57 -1.34
CA ILE A 44 -11.85 1.21 -0.78
C ILE A 44 -11.17 2.46 -0.20
N LYS A 45 -11.35 2.65 1.11
CA LYS A 45 -10.81 3.78 1.89
C LYS A 45 -9.26 3.82 1.98
N SER A 46 -8.52 3.06 1.17
CA SER A 46 -7.06 2.96 1.09
C SER A 46 -6.43 3.42 -0.24
N GLY A 47 -7.20 4.06 -1.13
CA GLY A 47 -6.80 4.33 -2.53
C GLY A 47 -5.38 4.86 -2.76
N SER A 48 -4.89 5.82 -1.96
CA SER A 48 -3.57 6.44 -2.24
C SER A 48 -2.35 5.53 -2.04
N ALA A 49 -2.34 4.67 -1.03
CA ALA A 49 -1.21 3.75 -0.78
C ALA A 49 -1.28 2.52 -1.68
N GLU A 50 -2.49 2.10 -2.03
CA GLU A 50 -2.74 0.94 -2.86
C GLU A 50 -2.46 1.23 -4.34
N ASP A 51 -2.70 2.45 -4.80
CA ASP A 51 -2.39 2.87 -6.17
C ASP A 51 -0.88 3.04 -6.40
N VAL A 52 -0.14 3.51 -5.39
CA VAL A 52 1.35 3.53 -5.43
C VAL A 52 1.91 2.11 -5.48
N LEU A 53 1.38 1.21 -4.64
CA LEU A 53 1.82 -0.19 -4.62
C LEU A 53 1.50 -0.92 -5.93
N ARG A 54 0.32 -0.66 -6.51
CA ARG A 54 -0.08 -1.20 -7.82
C ARG A 54 0.82 -0.69 -8.94
N THR A 55 1.13 0.60 -8.93
CA THR A 55 2.03 1.21 -9.92
C THR A 55 3.43 0.61 -9.83
N LEU A 56 3.97 0.47 -8.62
CA LEU A 56 5.27 -0.16 -8.36
C LEU A 56 5.28 -1.63 -8.82
N LEU A 57 4.24 -2.40 -8.52
CA LEU A 57 4.14 -3.80 -8.96
C LEU A 57 4.11 -3.92 -10.49
N ASN A 58 3.42 -3.02 -11.17
CA ASN A 58 3.39 -2.99 -12.63
C ASN A 58 4.76 -2.62 -13.22
N GLU A 59 5.44 -1.61 -12.66
CA GLU A 59 6.80 -1.23 -13.06
C GLU A 59 7.79 -2.39 -12.88
N MET A 60 7.77 -3.05 -11.72
CA MET A 60 8.61 -4.22 -11.46
C MET A 60 8.30 -5.37 -12.44
N THR A 61 7.04 -5.57 -12.81
CA THR A 61 6.65 -6.61 -13.78
C THR A 61 7.15 -6.30 -15.19
N VAL A 62 7.11 -5.02 -15.59
CA VAL A 62 7.67 -4.54 -16.86
C VAL A 62 9.18 -4.73 -16.87
N GLU A 63 9.86 -4.39 -15.77
CA GLU A 63 11.31 -4.53 -15.63
C GLU A 63 11.73 -6.01 -15.68
N MET A 64 11.01 -6.90 -14.98
CA MET A 64 11.22 -8.36 -15.07
C MET A 64 11.00 -8.91 -16.48
N ARG A 65 10.02 -8.38 -17.23
CA ARG A 65 9.83 -8.76 -18.64
C ARG A 65 11.01 -8.32 -19.50
N ALA A 66 11.51 -7.11 -19.30
CA ALA A 66 12.67 -6.58 -20.02
C ALA A 66 13.94 -7.39 -19.73
N GLU A 67 14.17 -7.77 -18.47
CA GLU A 67 15.26 -8.66 -18.09
C GLU A 67 15.12 -10.02 -18.79
N PHE A 68 13.94 -10.62 -18.81
CA PHE A 68 13.71 -11.90 -19.49
C PHE A 68 13.99 -11.83 -21.01
N ASP A 69 13.61 -10.73 -21.65
CA ASP A 69 13.88 -10.51 -23.07
C ASP A 69 15.37 -10.30 -23.36
N TYR A 70 16.11 -9.64 -22.45
CA TYR A 70 17.59 -9.56 -22.52
C TYR A 70 18.22 -10.96 -22.53
N PHE A 71 17.75 -11.86 -21.67
CA PHE A 71 18.29 -13.23 -21.61
C PHE A 71 17.93 -14.08 -22.84
N LYS A 72 16.74 -13.90 -23.42
CA LYS A 72 16.42 -14.49 -24.73
C LYS A 72 17.38 -13.99 -25.80
N GLY A 73 17.70 -12.70 -25.78
CA GLY A 73 18.70 -12.09 -26.66
C GLY A 73 20.07 -12.76 -26.50
N LEU A 74 20.52 -12.94 -25.26
CA LEU A 74 21.81 -13.57 -24.96
C LEU A 74 21.87 -15.03 -25.43
N ARG A 75 20.80 -15.78 -25.23
CA ARG A 75 20.67 -17.15 -25.73
C ARG A 75 20.71 -17.20 -27.27
N SER A 76 19.95 -16.33 -27.93
CA SER A 76 19.94 -16.24 -29.40
C SER A 76 21.31 -15.85 -29.95
N ALA A 77 22.03 -14.94 -29.28
CA ALA A 77 23.39 -14.56 -29.64
C ALA A 77 24.38 -15.74 -29.50
N ALA A 78 24.28 -16.53 -28.43
CA ALA A 78 25.10 -17.72 -28.26
C ALA A 78 24.79 -18.80 -29.30
N GLU A 79 23.52 -19.02 -29.65
CA GLU A 79 23.10 -19.96 -30.70
C GLU A 79 23.64 -19.53 -32.07
N LYS A 80 23.52 -18.24 -32.41
CA LYS A 80 24.08 -17.65 -33.64
C LYS A 80 25.61 -17.77 -33.68
N SER A 81 26.30 -17.52 -32.57
CA SER A 81 27.76 -17.68 -32.49
C SER A 81 28.19 -19.14 -32.69
N GLY A 82 27.40 -20.09 -32.19
CA GLY A 82 27.63 -21.53 -32.39
C GLY A 82 27.41 -21.98 -33.84
N GLN A 83 26.38 -21.44 -34.51
CA GLN A 83 26.14 -21.69 -35.94
C GLN A 83 27.25 -21.10 -36.80
N ALA A 84 27.63 -19.84 -36.54
CA ALA A 84 28.73 -19.19 -37.25
C ALA A 84 30.07 -19.93 -37.06
N PHE A 85 30.32 -20.52 -35.89
CA PHE A 85 31.49 -21.38 -35.69
C PHE A 85 31.41 -22.68 -36.52
N ALA A 86 30.25 -23.33 -36.58
CA ALA A 86 30.05 -24.54 -37.38
C ALA A 86 30.21 -24.29 -38.89
N GLU A 87 29.89 -23.08 -39.34
CA GLU A 87 30.08 -22.61 -40.72
C GLU A 87 31.50 -22.06 -40.99
N GLY A 88 32.38 -22.06 -39.98
CA GLY A 88 33.76 -21.54 -40.10
C GLY A 88 33.85 -20.00 -40.17
N ALA A 89 32.75 -19.29 -39.94
CA ALA A 89 32.65 -17.84 -39.99
C ALA A 89 32.97 -17.13 -38.65
N CYS A 90 33.22 -17.88 -37.58
CA CYS A 90 33.53 -17.37 -36.25
C CYS A 90 34.63 -18.20 -35.58
N ASP A 91 35.44 -17.57 -34.73
CA ASP A 91 36.48 -18.23 -33.92
C ASP A 91 35.86 -19.06 -32.77
N GLU A 92 36.51 -20.17 -32.43
CA GLU A 92 36.15 -21.07 -31.32
C GLU A 92 36.15 -20.34 -29.98
N ALA A 93 37.08 -19.39 -29.79
CA ALA A 93 37.18 -18.60 -28.57
C ALA A 93 35.93 -17.72 -28.36
N ALA A 94 35.41 -17.10 -29.42
CA ALA A 94 34.22 -16.26 -29.37
C ALA A 94 32.95 -17.09 -29.11
N ALA A 95 32.81 -18.26 -29.74
CA ALA A 95 31.70 -19.17 -29.48
C ALA A 95 31.73 -19.74 -28.05
N LYS A 96 32.92 -20.01 -27.49
CA LYS A 96 33.09 -20.43 -26.09
C LYS A 96 32.73 -19.31 -25.11
N LEU A 97 33.15 -18.08 -25.39
CA LEU A 97 32.83 -16.93 -24.55
C LEU A 97 31.32 -16.68 -24.49
N ALA A 98 30.62 -16.73 -25.62
CA ALA A 98 29.17 -16.54 -25.67
C ALA A 98 28.40 -17.62 -24.89
N ARG A 99 28.85 -18.88 -24.95
CA ARG A 99 28.27 -19.98 -24.14
C ARG A 99 28.55 -19.82 -22.65
N ALA A 100 29.74 -19.35 -22.29
CA ALA A 100 30.09 -19.08 -20.91
C ALA A 100 29.23 -17.94 -20.33
N ASP A 101 29.00 -16.89 -21.10
CA ASP A 101 28.18 -15.75 -20.67
C ASP A 101 26.71 -16.14 -20.44
N VAL A 102 26.13 -16.93 -21.34
CA VAL A 102 24.79 -17.51 -21.14
C VAL A 102 24.74 -18.37 -19.88
N LYS A 103 25.78 -19.17 -19.62
CA LYS A 103 25.82 -20.00 -18.42
C LYS A 103 25.88 -19.17 -17.14
N LEU A 104 26.78 -18.17 -17.09
CA LEU A 104 26.90 -17.26 -15.94
C LEU A 104 25.60 -16.50 -15.69
N SER A 105 24.94 -16.06 -16.76
CA SER A 105 23.65 -15.40 -16.73
C SER A 105 22.54 -16.29 -16.13
N VAL A 106 22.47 -17.55 -16.54
CA VAL A 106 21.50 -18.52 -15.99
C VAL A 106 21.79 -18.86 -14.52
N ASP A 107 23.07 -19.00 -14.16
CA ASP A 107 23.47 -19.24 -12.76
C ASP A 107 23.11 -18.03 -11.86
N ALA A 108 23.31 -16.80 -12.35
CA ALA A 108 22.92 -15.57 -11.66
C ALA A 108 21.41 -15.48 -11.47
N MET A 109 20.61 -15.79 -12.50
CA MET A 109 19.14 -15.87 -12.35
C MET A 109 18.74 -16.88 -11.28
N SER A 110 19.33 -18.08 -11.30
CA SER A 110 18.98 -19.14 -10.35
C SER A 110 19.27 -18.69 -8.92
N LEU A 111 20.36 -17.95 -8.72
CA LEU A 111 20.67 -17.33 -7.44
C LEU A 111 19.62 -16.27 -7.06
N ILE A 112 19.26 -15.37 -7.97
CA ILE A 112 18.25 -14.32 -7.74
C ILE A 112 16.92 -14.95 -7.33
N VAL A 113 16.40 -15.93 -8.10
CA VAL A 113 15.13 -16.61 -7.80
C VAL A 113 15.18 -17.26 -6.41
N ARG A 114 16.26 -17.99 -6.09
CA ARG A 114 16.41 -18.61 -4.75
C ARG A 114 16.42 -17.56 -3.63
N THR A 115 17.00 -16.38 -3.87
CA THR A 115 16.98 -15.29 -2.89
C THR A 115 15.61 -14.67 -2.74
N LEU A 116 14.86 -14.49 -3.84
CA LEU A 116 13.48 -13.99 -3.81
C LEU A 116 12.55 -14.96 -3.08
N GLU A 117 12.65 -16.26 -3.35
CA GLU A 117 11.90 -17.30 -2.62
C GLU A 117 12.18 -17.25 -1.12
N LYS A 118 13.44 -17.06 -0.73
CA LYS A 118 13.82 -16.95 0.68
C LYS A 118 13.28 -15.67 1.33
N ILE A 119 13.30 -14.54 0.61
CA ILE A 119 12.74 -13.27 1.08
C ILE A 119 11.22 -13.39 1.22
N ASP A 120 10.52 -13.96 0.24
CA ASP A 120 9.07 -14.21 0.32
C ASP A 120 8.74 -15.10 1.52
N GLY A 121 9.50 -16.18 1.72
CA GLY A 121 9.36 -17.04 2.90
C GLY A 121 9.53 -16.27 4.23
N LEU A 122 10.54 -15.40 4.32
CA LEU A 122 10.77 -14.55 5.50
C LEU A 122 9.63 -13.55 5.71
N GLN A 123 9.13 -12.92 4.64
CA GLN A 123 8.01 -11.97 4.73
C GLN A 123 6.73 -12.67 5.23
N ARG A 124 6.44 -13.88 4.74
CA ARG A 124 5.33 -14.69 5.23
C ARG A 124 5.50 -15.09 6.69
N GLN A 125 6.72 -15.43 7.10
CA GLN A 125 7.02 -15.75 8.48
C GLN A 125 6.82 -14.52 9.39
N MET A 126 7.37 -13.36 9.03
CA MET A 126 7.20 -12.12 9.78
C MET A 126 5.72 -11.71 9.91
N ALA A 127 4.92 -11.92 8.86
CA ALA A 127 3.48 -11.65 8.92
C ALA A 127 2.78 -12.55 9.96
N ARG A 128 3.08 -13.85 9.97
CA ARG A 128 2.58 -14.81 10.97
C ARG A 128 3.08 -14.49 12.38
N ASP A 129 4.34 -14.09 12.52
CA ASP A 129 4.93 -13.73 13.80
C ASP A 129 4.22 -12.52 14.40
N ARG A 130 3.89 -11.50 13.59
CA ARG A 130 3.08 -10.35 14.03
C ARG A 130 1.67 -10.76 14.47
N GLU A 131 1.01 -11.63 13.71
CA GLU A 131 -0.33 -12.13 14.06
C GLU A 131 -0.29 -12.89 15.39
N THR A 132 0.69 -13.78 15.57
CA THR A 132 0.89 -14.53 16.81
C THR A 132 1.21 -13.62 17.99
N GLU A 133 1.99 -12.56 17.79
CA GLU A 133 2.31 -11.57 18.83
C GLU A 133 1.06 -10.75 19.22
N ILE A 134 0.21 -10.39 18.25
CA ILE A 134 -1.07 -9.72 18.50
C ILE A 134 -2.01 -10.64 19.29
N GLU A 135 -2.12 -11.92 18.93
CA GLU A 135 -2.90 -12.91 19.69
C GLU A 135 -2.38 -13.06 21.13
N ARG A 136 -1.07 -13.17 21.31
CA ARG A 136 -0.43 -13.23 22.64
C ARG A 136 -0.66 -11.98 23.48
N HIS A 137 -0.67 -10.81 22.86
CA HIS A 137 -0.98 -9.56 23.55
C HIS A 137 -2.47 -9.40 23.85
N ALA A 138 -3.36 -9.90 22.98
CA ALA A 138 -4.80 -9.90 23.18
C ALA A 138 -5.22 -10.84 24.32
N ASP A 139 -4.58 -12.02 24.43
CA ASP A 139 -4.75 -12.98 25.53
C ASP A 139 -3.86 -12.66 26.76
N GLY A 140 -3.11 -11.56 26.70
CA GLY A 140 -2.25 -11.13 27.80
C GLY A 140 -3.07 -10.78 29.05
N PRO A 141 -2.67 -11.24 30.26
CA PRO A 141 -3.42 -11.03 31.51
C PRO A 141 -3.58 -9.57 31.94
N GLY A 142 -3.01 -8.63 31.19
CA GLY A 142 -3.12 -7.20 31.42
C GLY A 142 -4.38 -6.54 30.85
N TYR A 143 -5.01 -7.05 29.78
CA TYR A 143 -6.12 -6.32 29.14
C TYR A 143 -7.33 -6.18 30.07
N VAL A 144 -7.76 -7.28 30.68
CA VAL A 144 -8.90 -7.30 31.61
C VAL A 144 -8.60 -6.49 32.87
N GLU A 145 -7.39 -6.61 33.41
CA GLU A 145 -6.99 -5.89 34.63
C GLU A 145 -6.81 -4.39 34.37
N ASN A 146 -6.23 -4.01 33.24
CA ASN A 146 -6.11 -2.61 32.82
C ASN A 146 -7.49 -2.00 32.54
N LYS A 147 -8.41 -2.74 31.93
CA LYS A 147 -9.80 -2.30 31.74
C LYS A 147 -10.50 -2.06 33.08
N ARG A 148 -10.37 -2.98 34.03
CA ARG A 148 -10.93 -2.82 35.39
C ARG A 148 -10.34 -1.57 36.08
N ARG A 149 -9.03 -1.39 36.02
CA ARG A 149 -8.34 -0.22 36.60
C ARG A 149 -8.81 1.10 35.96
N LEU A 150 -8.97 1.13 34.64
CA LEU A 150 -9.45 2.31 33.93
C LEU A 150 -10.88 2.69 34.35
N LEU A 151 -11.77 1.69 34.44
CA LEU A 151 -13.15 1.90 34.89
C LEU A 151 -13.20 2.47 36.31
N ALA A 152 -12.39 1.93 37.23
CA ALA A 152 -12.31 2.44 38.60
C ALA A 152 -11.85 3.92 38.66
N ILE A 153 -10.87 4.31 37.83
CA ILE A 153 -10.41 5.71 37.75
C ILE A 153 -11.51 6.63 37.18
N ILE A 154 -12.24 6.15 36.17
CA ILE A 154 -13.35 6.91 35.57
C ILE A 154 -14.46 7.13 36.61
N GLU A 155 -14.84 6.08 37.34
CA GLU A 155 -15.88 6.13 38.36
C GLU A 155 -15.48 7.09 39.50
N GLN A 156 -14.26 6.99 40.01
CA GLN A 156 -13.75 7.90 41.03
C GLN A 156 -13.79 9.37 40.56
N ARG A 157 -13.37 9.66 39.32
CA ARG A 157 -13.42 11.02 38.77
C ARG A 157 -14.85 11.51 38.56
N ALA A 158 -15.76 10.62 38.17
CA ALA A 158 -17.17 10.95 38.03
C ALA A 158 -17.81 11.29 39.38
N GLU A 159 -17.49 10.53 40.43
CA GLU A 159 -17.92 10.81 41.81
C GLU A 159 -17.35 12.13 42.33
N ASP A 160 -16.06 12.40 42.12
CA ASP A 160 -15.43 13.66 42.51
C ASP A 160 -16.11 14.85 41.82
N ARG A 161 -16.39 14.72 40.52
CA ARG A 161 -17.07 15.76 39.75
C ARG A 161 -18.53 15.94 40.17
N ALA A 162 -19.24 14.84 40.47
CA ALA A 162 -20.60 14.90 40.98
C ALA A 162 -20.65 15.59 42.35
N ARG A 163 -19.72 15.28 43.25
CA ARG A 163 -19.59 15.94 44.56
C ARG A 163 -19.30 17.43 44.42
N ALA A 164 -18.42 17.82 43.50
CA ALA A 164 -18.13 19.22 43.23
C ALA A 164 -19.39 19.98 42.73
N ILE A 165 -20.15 19.40 41.81
CA ILE A 165 -21.39 20.00 41.28
C ILE A 165 -22.47 20.13 42.36
N VAL A 166 -22.61 19.12 43.23
CA VAL A 166 -23.58 19.17 44.35
C VAL A 166 -23.16 20.25 45.35
N ALA A 167 -21.90 20.30 45.74
CA ALA A 167 -21.39 21.34 46.64
C ALA A 167 -21.57 22.75 46.06
N GLU A 168 -21.32 22.93 44.77
CA GLU A 168 -21.56 24.20 44.07
C GLU A 168 -23.04 24.60 44.10
N ARG A 169 -23.96 23.65 43.84
CA ARG A 169 -25.41 23.88 43.92
C ARG A 169 -25.88 24.18 45.33
N ASP A 170 -25.32 23.53 46.34
CA ASP A 170 -25.67 23.77 47.75
C ASP A 170 -25.18 25.15 48.21
N LEU A 171 -24.00 25.59 47.78
CA LEU A 171 -23.50 26.95 48.01
C LEU A 171 -24.38 28.00 47.31
N GLN A 172 -24.82 27.74 46.08
CA GLN A 172 -25.77 28.61 45.35
C GLN A 172 -27.15 28.67 46.04
N ARG A 173 -27.62 27.56 46.62
CA ARG A 173 -28.88 27.50 47.38
C ARG A 173 -28.78 28.19 48.74
N ALA A 174 -27.61 28.14 49.37
CA ALA A 174 -27.36 28.79 50.66
C ALA A 174 -27.23 30.32 50.56
N ASN A 175 -27.02 30.88 49.36
CA ASN A 175 -26.92 32.32 49.13
C ASN A 175 -27.92 32.81 48.07
N PRO A 176 -29.23 32.94 48.41
CA PRO A 176 -30.28 33.23 47.45
C PRO A 176 -30.39 34.73 47.11
N GLY A 177 -29.26 35.41 46.91
CA GLY A 177 -29.24 36.87 46.73
C GLY A 177 -27.90 37.42 46.28
N LEU A 178 -27.52 37.12 45.03
CA LEU A 178 -26.66 37.96 44.19
C LEU A 178 -26.85 37.48 42.76
N ASP A 179 -27.79 38.13 42.07
CA ASP A 179 -27.94 38.02 40.62
C ASP A 179 -26.60 38.35 39.94
N PRO A 180 -26.04 37.49 39.07
CA PRO A 180 -25.07 37.93 38.09
C PRO A 180 -25.84 38.45 36.86
N ALA A 181 -26.65 39.50 37.06
CA ALA A 181 -27.27 40.24 35.98
C ALA A 181 -26.65 41.65 35.93
N ALA A 182 -25.87 41.86 34.87
CA ALA A 182 -25.38 43.13 34.33
C ALA A 182 -24.07 43.72 34.88
N THR A 183 -22.95 43.23 34.35
CA THR A 183 -21.98 44.14 33.70
C THR A 183 -21.58 43.55 32.35
N ALA A 184 -21.89 44.28 31.30
CA ALA A 184 -21.64 43.97 29.91
C ALA A 184 -20.14 43.73 29.62
N THR A 185 -19.85 42.89 28.62
CA THR A 185 -19.09 43.20 27.38
C THR A 185 -18.57 41.87 26.83
N GLY A 186 -18.99 41.49 25.62
CA GLY A 186 -18.59 40.21 25.01
C GLY A 186 -17.08 40.12 24.73
N PRO A 187 -16.48 38.92 24.75
CA PRO A 187 -15.20 38.69 24.11
C PRO A 187 -15.39 38.29 22.63
N PRO A 188 -14.37 38.55 21.78
CA PRO A 188 -14.48 38.58 20.33
C PRO A 188 -14.61 37.19 19.70
N GLN A 189 -15.14 37.17 18.47
CA GLN A 189 -14.98 36.07 17.53
C GLN A 189 -13.51 35.66 17.45
N GLY A 190 -13.20 34.45 17.90
CA GLY A 190 -11.95 33.76 17.58
C GLY A 190 -12.23 32.83 16.41
N ASP A 191 -11.74 33.23 15.24
CA ASP A 191 -11.71 32.41 14.02
C ASP A 191 -10.98 31.07 14.23
N PRO A 192 -11.32 30.02 13.46
CA PRO A 192 -10.62 28.74 13.50
C PRO A 192 -9.17 28.90 13.03
N PRO A 193 -8.21 28.10 13.55
CA PRO A 193 -6.82 28.20 13.10
C PRO A 193 -6.70 27.73 11.64
N ALA A 194 -6.52 28.70 10.74
CA ALA A 194 -6.00 28.47 9.41
C ALA A 194 -4.50 28.16 9.52
N VAL A 195 -4.14 27.03 8.93
CA VAL A 195 -2.79 26.64 8.55
C VAL A 195 -2.34 27.58 7.43
N GLU A 196 -1.22 28.28 7.59
CA GLU A 196 -0.41 28.73 6.45
C GLU A 196 1.08 28.59 6.76
N ALA A 197 1.75 27.84 5.88
CA ALA A 197 3.17 27.94 5.63
C ALA A 197 3.49 29.34 5.07
N ASP A 198 4.62 29.95 5.45
CA ASP A 198 5.74 30.09 4.49
C ASP A 198 7.02 30.65 5.14
N ALA A 199 8.11 30.47 4.40
CA ALA A 199 9.51 30.47 4.82
C ALA A 199 10.23 31.84 4.95
N VAL A 200 11.52 31.72 5.33
CA VAL A 200 12.71 32.55 5.01
C VAL A 200 13.21 33.53 6.09
N PHE A 201 14.30 33.14 6.76
CA PHE A 201 15.63 33.75 6.63
C PHE A 201 16.73 32.72 6.94
#